data_AF-A0A956XWF7-F1
#
_entry.id   AF-A0A956XWF7-F1
#
_cell.length_a   1.000
_cell.length_b   1.000
_cell.length_c   1.000
_cell.angle_alpha   90.00
_cell.angle_beta   90.00
_cell.angle_gamma   90.00
#
_symmetry.space_group_name_H-M   'P 1'
#
loop_
_entity.id
_entity.type
_entity.pdbx_description
1 polymer ?
#
loop_
_entity_poly.entity_id
_entity_poly.type
_entity_poly.pdbx_seq_one_letter_code
_entity_poly.pdbx_strand_id
1 'polypeptide(L)'
;LAFYFTRISLSTEQDLATQLNAVNLPVVEMVPITELGRANRLAVQFDIIGTSWWAFAPDARSSTYSAEIADPPAGFEIIQQPPSVLEVPDSVYQSLLVDNDPANALNILDTLRANNPNREFTPEALFIRALCLDLLADRDDARIAYYDVWSRYHQSLWGQLAGKHLEQR
;
A
#
# COMPACT_ATOMS: atom_id res chain seq x y z
N LEU A 1 -11.72 12.65 13.53
CA LEU A 1 -12.21 11.97 14.76
C LEU A 1 -11.33 12.23 15.98
N ALA A 2 -9.99 12.19 15.90
CA ALA A 2 -9.09 12.46 17.04
C ALA A 2 -9.43 13.74 17.82
N PHE A 3 -9.51 14.88 17.13
CA PHE A 3 -9.87 16.17 17.75
C PHE A 3 -11.30 16.20 18.30
N TYR A 4 -12.21 15.38 17.75
CA TYR A 4 -13.59 15.33 18.20
C TYR A 4 -13.69 14.61 19.56
N PHE A 5 -12.99 13.48 19.73
CA PHE A 5 -12.98 12.73 20.98
C PHE A 5 -12.25 13.43 22.14
N THR A 6 -11.48 14.50 21.88
CA THR A 6 -10.97 15.36 22.96
C THR A 6 -11.99 16.39 23.46
N ARG A 7 -13.12 16.54 22.76
CA ARG A 7 -14.16 17.54 23.05
C ARG A 7 -15.46 16.94 23.56
N ILE A 8 -15.63 15.62 23.47
CA ILE A 8 -16.79 14.90 23.98
C ILE A 8 -16.36 13.95 25.10
N SER A 9 -17.26 13.76 26.07
CA SER A 9 -17.05 12.81 27.16
C SER A 9 -18.08 11.69 27.04
N LEU A 10 -17.59 10.46 26.90
CA LEU A 10 -18.42 9.26 26.81
C LEU A 10 -18.35 8.55 28.16
N SER A 11 -19.49 8.33 28.80
CA SER A 11 -19.59 7.70 30.13
C SER A 11 -19.49 6.19 30.03
N THR A 12 -18.88 5.54 31.03
CA THR A 12 -18.91 4.07 31.18
C THR A 12 -20.22 3.54 31.77
N GLU A 13 -21.10 4.41 32.25
CA GLU A 13 -22.40 4.04 32.85
C GLU A 13 -23.50 3.82 31.80
N GLN A 14 -23.25 4.27 30.57
CA GLN A 14 -24.14 4.09 29.43
C GLN A 14 -23.46 3.21 28.39
N ASP A 15 -24.28 2.50 27.60
CA ASP A 15 -23.79 1.73 26.47
C ASP A 15 -23.02 2.63 25.48
N LEU A 16 -21.83 2.20 25.08
CA LEU A 16 -20.94 2.99 24.24
C LEU A 16 -21.54 3.20 22.84
N ALA A 17 -22.16 2.17 22.26
CA ALA A 17 -22.77 2.26 20.94
C ALA A 17 -23.91 3.28 20.94
N THR A 18 -24.75 3.26 21.98
CA THR A 18 -25.87 4.18 22.15
C THR A 18 -25.39 5.63 22.20
N GLN A 19 -24.34 5.92 22.98
CA GLN A 19 -23.77 7.27 23.07
C GLN A 19 -23.16 7.73 21.73
N LEU A 20 -22.41 6.86 21.05
CA LEU A 20 -21.80 7.16 19.76
C LEU A 20 -22.86 7.44 18.68
N ASN A 21 -23.91 6.63 18.62
CA ASN A 21 -25.05 6.85 17.73
C ASN A 21 -25.74 8.20 18.03
N ALA A 22 -25.94 8.55 19.31
CA ALA A 22 -26.57 9.81 19.71
C ALA A 22 -25.77 11.05 19.29
N VAL A 23 -24.46 10.93 19.10
CA VAL A 23 -23.59 12.00 18.61
C VAL A 23 -23.32 11.92 17.09
N ASN A 24 -24.15 11.19 16.35
CA ASN A 24 -24.05 10.98 14.90
C ASN A 24 -22.75 10.27 14.47
N LEU A 25 -22.24 9.38 15.31
CA LEU A 25 -21.18 8.43 14.96
C LEU A 25 -21.77 7.02 14.92
N PRO A 26 -22.49 6.67 13.83
CA PRO A 26 -23.10 5.36 13.70
C PRO A 26 -22.06 4.24 13.76
N VAL A 27 -22.30 3.24 14.62
CA VAL A 27 -21.41 2.10 14.82
C VAL A 27 -21.80 0.98 13.87
N VAL A 28 -20.86 0.55 13.02
CA VAL A 28 -21.01 -0.62 12.13
C VAL A 28 -20.68 -1.90 12.90
N GLU A 29 -19.54 -1.89 13.58
CA GLU A 29 -18.99 -3.06 14.23
C GLU A 29 -18.33 -2.68 15.55
N MET A 30 -18.44 -3.56 16.54
CA MET A 30 -17.84 -3.36 17.86
C MET A 30 -17.27 -4.67 18.39
N VAL A 31 -15.94 -4.70 18.55
CA VAL A 31 -15.20 -5.90 18.93
C VAL A 31 -14.45 -5.67 20.25
N PRO A 32 -14.62 -6.54 21.26
CA PRO A 32 -13.78 -6.48 22.45
C PRO A 32 -12.35 -6.94 22.13
N ILE A 33 -11.38 -6.13 22.54
CA ILE A 33 -9.95 -6.43 22.42
C ILE A 33 -9.36 -6.63 23.82
N THR A 34 -8.67 -7.76 24.00
CA THR A 34 -7.92 -8.09 25.22
C THR A 34 -6.47 -8.34 24.83
N GLU A 35 -5.55 -7.53 25.37
CA GLU A 35 -4.12 -7.61 25.07
C GLU A 35 -3.30 -7.62 26.37
N LEU A 36 -2.25 -8.44 26.40
CA LEU A 36 -1.37 -8.50 27.55
C LEU A 36 -0.67 -7.14 27.76
N GLY A 37 -0.79 -6.59 28.98
CA GLY A 37 -0.16 -5.31 29.33
C GLY A 37 -0.95 -4.06 28.91
N ARG A 38 -2.16 -4.21 28.38
CA ARG A 38 -3.10 -3.11 28.11
C ARG A 38 -4.43 -3.34 28.84
N ALA A 39 -5.15 -2.25 29.12
CA ALA A 39 -6.53 -2.35 29.59
C ALA A 39 -7.41 -2.95 28.48
N ASN A 40 -8.48 -3.66 28.86
CA ASN A 40 -9.46 -4.16 27.89
C ASN A 40 -10.13 -2.98 27.17
N ARG A 41 -10.33 -3.11 25.87
CA ARG A 41 -10.82 -2.03 25.00
C ARG A 41 -11.96 -2.54 24.12
N LEU A 42 -12.81 -1.63 23.67
CA LEU A 42 -13.76 -1.88 22.60
C LEU A 42 -13.25 -1.22 21.33
N ALA A 43 -12.90 -2.01 20.32
CA ALA A 43 -12.64 -1.50 18.99
C ALA A 43 -13.96 -1.26 18.26
N VAL A 44 -14.10 -0.08 17.68
CA VAL A 44 -15.31 0.39 17.02
C VAL A 44 -14.97 0.79 15.60
N GLN A 45 -15.77 0.31 14.65
CA GLN A 45 -15.79 0.78 13.27
C GLN A 45 -17.03 1.65 13.06
N PHE A 46 -16.85 2.82 12.45
CA PHE A 46 -17.94 3.75 12.17
C PHE A 46 -18.45 3.60 10.73
N ASP A 47 -19.74 3.91 10.51
CA ASP A 47 -20.34 3.96 9.18
C ASP A 47 -20.02 5.30 8.50
N ILE A 48 -18.72 5.56 8.35
CA ILE A 48 -18.19 6.79 7.79
C ILE A 48 -17.05 6.42 6.85
N ILE A 49 -17.16 6.87 5.59
CA ILE A 49 -16.17 6.61 4.54
C ILE A 49 -14.77 7.06 5.01
N GLY A 50 -13.79 6.17 4.84
CA GLY A 50 -12.39 6.46 5.13
C GLY A 50 -12.03 6.53 6.61
N THR A 51 -12.89 6.04 7.52
CA THR A 51 -12.55 5.98 8.95
C THR A 51 -11.75 4.74 9.30
N SER A 52 -10.72 4.95 10.13
CA SER A 52 -9.96 3.90 10.79
C SER A 52 -10.77 3.30 11.95
N TRP A 53 -10.31 2.15 12.46
CA TRP A 53 -10.80 1.62 13.73
C TRP A 53 -10.40 2.53 14.90
N TRP A 54 -11.26 2.60 15.91
CA TRP A 54 -11.03 3.36 17.14
C TRP A 54 -11.20 2.45 18.35
N ALA A 55 -10.23 2.43 19.25
CA ALA A 55 -10.34 1.73 20.52
C ALA A 55 -10.82 2.67 21.62
N PHE A 56 -11.79 2.19 22.41
CA PHE A 56 -12.31 2.87 23.59
C PHE A 56 -11.95 2.06 24.82
N ALA A 57 -11.08 2.61 25.66
CA ALA A 57 -10.69 2.01 26.92
C ALA A 57 -11.41 2.71 28.09
N PRO A 58 -12.02 1.98 29.03
CA PRO A 58 -12.64 2.60 30.19
C PRO A 58 -11.55 3.15 31.14
N ASP A 59 -11.64 4.44 31.46
CA ASP A 59 -10.85 5.04 32.52
C ASP A 59 -11.61 4.91 33.86
N ALA A 60 -11.08 4.05 34.72
CA ALA A 60 -11.66 3.77 36.04
C ALA A 60 -11.67 4.98 36.98
N ARG A 61 -10.88 6.03 36.73
CA ARG A 61 -10.82 7.21 37.59
C ARG A 61 -11.87 8.26 37.27
N SER A 62 -12.22 8.39 36.00
CA SER A 62 -13.17 9.40 35.51
C SER A 62 -14.53 8.83 35.13
N SER A 63 -14.70 7.51 35.15
CA SER A 63 -15.91 6.82 34.65
C SER A 63 -16.24 7.21 33.20
N THR A 64 -15.20 7.44 32.40
CA THR A 64 -15.32 7.81 30.98
C THR A 64 -14.49 6.91 30.10
N TYR A 65 -14.84 6.81 28.82
CA TYR A 65 -13.97 6.18 27.83
C TYR A 65 -12.90 7.16 27.33
N SER A 66 -11.68 6.64 27.19
CA SER A 66 -10.61 7.27 26.42
C SER A 66 -10.58 6.64 25.03
N ALA A 67 -10.53 7.47 23.98
CA ALA A 67 -10.51 7.03 22.59
C ALA A 67 -9.10 7.15 21.99
N GLU A 68 -8.67 6.12 21.27
CA GLU A 68 -7.42 6.12 20.50
C GLU A 68 -7.64 5.46 19.13
N ILE A 69 -6.79 5.82 18.16
CA ILE A 69 -6.77 5.10 16.87
C ILE A 69 -6.26 3.68 17.13
N ALA A 70 -6.93 2.70 16.55
CA ALA A 70 -6.55 1.30 16.65
C ALA A 70 -6.32 0.69 15.27
N ASP A 71 -5.46 -0.31 15.22
CA ASP A 71 -5.38 -1.21 14.09
C ASP A 71 -6.67 -2.06 13.99
N PRO A 72 -7.01 -2.58 12.81
CA PRO A 72 -8.15 -3.48 12.68
C PRO A 72 -8.01 -4.71 13.58
N PRO A 73 -9.09 -5.11 14.30
CA PRO A 73 -9.09 -6.35 15.07
C PRO A 73 -8.85 -7.58 14.18
N ALA A 74 -8.41 -8.68 14.80
CA ALA A 74 -8.25 -9.95 14.09
C ALA A 74 -9.56 -10.38 13.40
N GLY A 75 -9.49 -10.77 12.13
CA GLY A 75 -10.65 -11.08 11.29
C GLY A 75 -11.23 -9.88 10.53
N PHE A 76 -10.75 -8.67 10.80
CA PHE A 76 -11.10 -7.43 10.10
C PHE A 76 -9.89 -6.77 9.44
N GLU A 77 -8.79 -7.51 9.27
CA GLU A 77 -7.61 -7.00 8.60
C GLU A 77 -7.99 -6.50 7.21
N ILE A 78 -7.54 -5.29 6.88
CA ILE A 78 -7.62 -4.82 5.50
C ILE A 78 -6.69 -5.74 4.72
N ILE A 79 -7.28 -6.65 3.93
CA ILE A 79 -6.54 -7.44 2.97
C ILE A 79 -6.00 -6.43 1.96
N GLN A 80 -4.76 -6.00 2.16
CA GLN A 80 -4.03 -5.25 1.14
C GLN A 80 -3.91 -6.18 -0.04
N GLN A 81 -4.75 -5.95 -1.05
CA GLN A 81 -4.64 -6.65 -2.30
C GLN A 81 -3.26 -6.30 -2.85
N PRO A 82 -2.39 -7.29 -3.11
CA PRO A 82 -1.09 -7.02 -3.71
C PRO A 82 -1.32 -6.19 -4.97
N PRO A 83 -0.46 -5.20 -5.26
CA PRO A 83 -0.59 -4.43 -6.49
C PRO A 83 -0.71 -5.40 -7.67
N SER A 84 -1.70 -5.16 -8.54
CA SER A 84 -2.00 -6.01 -9.70
C SER A 84 -0.86 -6.01 -10.72
N VAL A 85 0.08 -5.07 -10.57
CA VAL A 85 1.26 -4.87 -11.39
C VAL A 85 2.52 -4.99 -10.54
N LEU A 86 3.60 -5.41 -11.18
CA LEU A 86 4.94 -5.45 -10.62
C LEU A 86 5.63 -4.11 -10.90
N GLU A 87 5.90 -3.38 -9.83
CA GLU A 87 6.68 -2.14 -9.86
C GLU A 87 8.19 -2.44 -9.85
N VAL A 88 9.00 -1.41 -10.05
CA VAL A 88 10.46 -1.52 -9.98
C VAL A 88 10.89 -1.47 -8.51
N PRO A 89 11.52 -2.52 -7.97
CA PRO A 89 12.07 -2.47 -6.61
C PRO A 89 13.20 -1.44 -6.50
N ASP A 90 13.32 -0.80 -5.34
CA ASP A 90 14.42 0.14 -5.05
C ASP A 90 15.82 -0.47 -5.27
N SER A 91 15.95 -1.78 -5.07
CA SER A 91 17.21 -2.51 -5.31
C SER A 91 17.65 -2.51 -6.78
N VAL A 92 16.71 -2.40 -7.73
CA VAL A 92 17.03 -2.24 -9.16
C VAL A 92 17.67 -0.87 -9.39
N TYR A 93 17.11 0.18 -8.79
CA TYR A 93 17.66 1.54 -8.89
C TYR A 93 19.01 1.67 -8.20
N GLN A 94 19.19 1.06 -7.03
CA GLN A 94 20.47 0.98 -6.36
C GLN A 94 21.52 0.32 -7.27
N SER A 95 21.20 -0.86 -7.81
CA SER A 95 22.11 -1.60 -8.70
C SER A 95 22.46 -0.80 -9.96
N LEU A 96 21.46 -0.17 -10.60
CA LEU A 96 21.65 0.52 -11.87
C LEU A 96 22.33 1.88 -11.72
N LEU A 97 21.89 2.70 -10.77
CA LEU A 97 22.28 4.11 -10.67
C LEU A 97 23.44 4.36 -9.69
N VAL A 98 23.60 3.50 -8.69
CA VAL A 98 24.64 3.66 -7.66
C VAL A 98 25.78 2.67 -7.91
N ASP A 99 25.47 1.40 -8.08
CA ASP A 99 26.49 0.35 -8.21
C ASP A 99 26.98 0.19 -9.65
N ASN A 100 26.29 0.82 -10.62
CA ASN A 100 26.55 0.73 -12.06
C ASN A 100 26.63 -0.73 -12.57
N ASP A 101 25.74 -1.57 -12.04
CA ASP A 101 25.61 -2.99 -12.36
C ASP A 101 24.24 -3.25 -13.03
N PRO A 102 24.15 -3.05 -14.36
CA PRO A 102 22.93 -3.33 -15.12
C PRO A 102 22.63 -4.84 -15.22
N ALA A 103 23.62 -5.72 -15.02
CA ALA A 103 23.42 -7.17 -15.05
C ALA A 103 22.64 -7.63 -13.80
N ASN A 104 23.04 -7.14 -12.63
CA ASN A 104 22.32 -7.43 -11.40
C ASN A 104 20.94 -6.78 -11.37
N ALA A 105 20.81 -5.54 -11.88
CA ALA A 105 19.50 -4.89 -12.03
C ALA A 105 18.54 -5.72 -12.90
N LEU A 106 19.02 -6.25 -14.03
CA LEU A 106 18.25 -7.14 -14.91
C LEU A 106 17.86 -8.45 -14.20
N ASN A 107 18.81 -9.06 -13.48
CA ASN A 107 18.57 -10.30 -12.75
C ASN A 107 17.50 -10.15 -11.65
N ILE A 108 17.49 -9.01 -10.94
CA ILE A 108 16.44 -8.70 -9.95
C ILE A 108 15.07 -8.64 -10.63
N LEU A 109 14.96 -7.96 -11.78
CA LEU A 109 13.71 -7.86 -12.53
C LEU A 109 13.25 -9.23 -13.07
N ASP A 110 14.16 -10.02 -13.66
CA ASP A 110 13.81 -11.34 -14.18
C ASP A 110 13.39 -12.31 -13.07
N THR A 111 14.05 -12.25 -11.90
CA THR A 111 13.66 -13.01 -10.71
C THR A 111 12.28 -12.56 -10.20
N LEU A 112 12.02 -11.25 -10.16
CA LEU A 112 10.72 -10.71 -9.76
C LEU A 112 9.60 -11.22 -10.68
N ARG A 113 9.84 -11.27 -11.99
CA ARG A 113 8.89 -11.83 -12.96
C ARG A 113 8.70 -13.33 -12.77
N ALA A 114 9.78 -14.09 -12.62
CA ALA A 114 9.72 -15.54 -12.43
C ALA A 114 8.93 -15.93 -11.18
N ASN A 115 9.06 -15.16 -10.10
CA ASN A 115 8.31 -15.36 -8.86
C ASN A 115 6.85 -14.91 -8.95
N ASN A 116 6.47 -14.15 -9.99
CA ASN A 116 5.14 -13.58 -10.16
C ASN A 116 4.63 -13.73 -11.60
N PRO A 117 4.47 -14.96 -12.13
CA PRO A 117 4.18 -15.19 -13.55
C PRO A 117 2.83 -14.63 -14.02
N ASN A 118 1.86 -14.49 -13.11
CA ASN A 118 0.51 -14.01 -13.41
C ASN A 118 0.34 -12.49 -13.28
N ARG A 119 1.42 -11.75 -13.01
CA ARG A 119 1.37 -10.29 -12.86
C ARG A 119 2.15 -9.63 -13.97
N GLU A 120 1.63 -8.51 -14.47
CA GLU A 120 2.30 -7.70 -15.48
C GLU A 120 3.27 -6.70 -14.84
N PHE A 121 4.33 -6.34 -15.55
CA PHE A 121 5.19 -5.22 -15.15
C PHE A 121 4.50 -3.89 -15.45
N THR A 122 4.80 -2.87 -14.65
CA THR A 122 4.50 -1.50 -15.04
C THR A 122 5.28 -1.10 -16.31
N PRO A 123 4.85 -0.06 -17.05
CA PRO A 123 5.59 0.45 -18.20
C PRO A 123 7.02 0.88 -17.84
N GLU A 124 7.21 1.38 -16.63
CA GLU A 124 8.51 1.72 -16.05
C GLU A 124 9.41 0.50 -15.91
N ALA A 125 8.91 -0.58 -15.30
CA ALA A 125 9.68 -1.82 -15.14
C ALA A 125 10.03 -2.46 -16.49
N LEU A 126 9.12 -2.40 -17.47
CA LEU A 126 9.40 -2.85 -18.83
C LEU A 126 10.49 -1.99 -19.50
N PHE A 127 10.41 -0.66 -19.35
CA PHE A 127 11.41 0.26 -19.91
C PHE A 127 12.79 0.04 -19.26
N ILE A 128 12.86 -0.06 -17.94
CA ILE A 128 14.13 -0.27 -17.23
C ILE A 128 14.74 -1.62 -17.59
N ARG A 129 13.92 -2.67 -17.75
CA ARG A 129 14.40 -3.95 -18.27
C ARG A 129 15.01 -3.81 -19.67
N ALA A 130 14.35 -3.08 -20.57
CA ALA A 130 14.87 -2.80 -21.91
C ALA A 130 16.18 -2.00 -21.88
N LEU A 131 16.29 -1.02 -20.97
CA LEU A 131 17.50 -0.24 -20.75
C LEU A 131 18.66 -1.11 -20.22
N CYS A 132 18.41 -2.01 -19.28
CA CYS A 132 19.45 -2.92 -18.79
C CYS A 132 19.99 -3.81 -19.92
N LEU A 133 19.11 -4.40 -20.75
CA LEU A 133 19.52 -5.16 -21.93
C LEU A 133 20.39 -4.30 -22.87
N ASP A 134 20.00 -3.05 -23.08
CA ASP A 134 20.71 -2.12 -23.94
C ASP A 134 22.12 -1.78 -23.41
N LEU A 135 22.23 -1.54 -22.11
CA LEU A 135 23.49 -1.26 -21.41
C LEU A 135 24.42 -2.47 -21.39
N LEU A 136 23.86 -3.68 -21.38
CA LEU A 136 24.59 -4.95 -21.49
C LEU A 136 24.98 -5.30 -22.94
N ALA A 137 24.71 -4.40 -23.89
CA ALA A 137 24.93 -4.57 -25.31
C ALA A 137 24.15 -5.73 -25.96
N ASP A 138 23.08 -6.20 -25.32
CA ASP A 138 22.12 -7.14 -25.91
C ASP A 138 21.10 -6.36 -26.77
N ARG A 139 21.57 -5.90 -27.92
CA ARG A 139 20.84 -4.91 -28.74
C ARG A 139 19.57 -5.48 -29.37
N ASP A 140 19.56 -6.76 -29.72
CA ASP A 140 18.41 -7.41 -30.34
C ASP A 140 17.25 -7.54 -29.34
N ASP A 141 17.52 -8.08 -28.14
CA ASP A 141 16.50 -8.20 -27.10
C ASP A 141 16.07 -6.84 -26.55
N ALA A 142 17.00 -5.90 -26.43
CA ALA A 142 16.66 -4.51 -26.06
C ALA A 142 15.71 -3.87 -27.09
N ARG A 143 15.92 -4.09 -28.40
CA ARG A 143 15.03 -3.55 -29.44
C ARG A 143 13.62 -4.13 -29.31
N ILE A 144 13.51 -5.44 -29.12
CA ILE A 144 12.22 -6.11 -28.94
C ILE A 144 11.52 -5.56 -27.69
N ALA A 145 12.24 -5.41 -26.59
CA ALA A 145 11.69 -4.90 -25.34
C ALA A 145 11.22 -3.43 -25.46
N TYR A 146 12.02 -2.54 -26.08
CA TYR A 146 11.59 -1.17 -26.33
C TYR A 146 10.37 -1.09 -27.25
N TYR A 147 10.30 -1.94 -28.27
CA TYR A 147 9.13 -2.00 -29.14
C TYR A 147 7.86 -2.47 -28.40
N ASP A 148 7.98 -3.45 -27.50
CA ASP A 148 6.85 -3.87 -26.65
C ASP A 148 6.34 -2.71 -25.79
N VAL A 149 7.25 -1.97 -25.13
CA VAL A 149 6.88 -0.81 -24.29
C VAL A 149 6.22 0.28 -25.13
N TRP A 150 6.84 0.64 -26.27
CA TRP A 150 6.32 1.67 -27.16
C TRP A 150 4.95 1.28 -27.72
N SER A 151 4.78 0.07 -28.26
CA SER A 151 3.54 -0.35 -28.90
C SER A 151 2.36 -0.45 -27.92
N ARG A 152 2.60 -0.93 -26.70
CA ARG A 152 1.55 -1.09 -25.67
C ARG A 152 1.26 0.20 -24.91
N TYR A 153 2.27 1.03 -24.68
CA TYR A 153 2.19 2.20 -23.80
C TYR A 153 2.63 3.50 -24.49
N HIS A 154 2.41 3.63 -25.81
CA HIS A 154 2.84 4.76 -26.66
C HIS A 154 2.51 6.17 -26.12
N GLN A 155 1.43 6.32 -25.36
CA GLN A 155 1.00 7.60 -24.78
C GLN A 155 1.63 7.89 -23.41
N SER A 156 2.26 6.91 -22.76
CA SER A 156 2.96 7.09 -21.49
C SER A 156 4.35 7.70 -21.68
N LEU A 157 4.90 8.32 -20.63
CA LEU A 157 6.28 8.80 -20.61
C LEU A 157 7.26 7.70 -21.04
N TRP A 158 7.11 6.50 -20.47
CA TRP A 158 7.97 5.35 -20.73
C TRP A 158 7.88 4.83 -22.16
N GLY A 159 6.68 4.81 -22.75
CA GLY A 159 6.49 4.46 -24.15
C GLY A 159 7.09 5.49 -25.10
N GLN A 160 6.98 6.79 -24.80
CA GLN A 160 7.65 7.84 -25.57
C GLN A 160 9.17 7.75 -25.49
N LEU A 161 9.73 7.47 -24.30
CA LEU A 161 11.16 7.24 -24.13
C LEU A 161 11.62 5.99 -24.90
N ALA A 162 10.88 4.89 -24.82
CA ALA A 162 11.17 3.68 -25.59
C ALA A 162 11.18 3.94 -27.09
N GLY A 163 10.20 4.70 -27.61
CA GLY A 163 10.16 5.14 -29.00
C GLY A 163 11.43 5.88 -29.42
N LYS A 164 11.92 6.81 -28.59
CA LYS A 164 13.17 7.54 -28.87
C LYS A 164 14.40 6.63 -28.92
N HIS A 165 14.48 5.60 -28.08
CA HIS A 165 15.56 4.62 -28.14
C HIS A 165 15.52 3.74 -29.40
N LEU A 166 14.34 3.54 -29.99
CA LEU A 166 14.18 2.84 -31.27
C LEU A 166 14.58 3.71 -32.46
N GLU A 167 14.27 5.00 -32.42
CA GLU A 167 14.63 5.97 -33.49
C GLU A 167 16.14 6.21 -33.63
N GLN A 168 16.92 5.93 -32.57
CA GLN A 168 18.37 6.12 -32.55
C GLN A 168 19.18 4.94 -33.12
N ARG A 169 18.51 3.91 -33.65
CA ARG A 169 19.10 2.66 -34.13
C ARG A 169 18.77 2.43 -35.60
#